data_AF-A0A2X1QLX2-F1
#
_entry.id   AF-A0A2X1QLX2-F1
#
_cell.length_a   1.000
_cell.length_b   1.000
_cell.length_c   1.000
_cell.angle_alpha   90.00
_cell.angle_beta   90.00
_cell.angle_gamma   90.00
#
_symmetry.space_group_name_H-M   'P 1'
#
loop_
_entity.id
_entity.type
_entity.pdbx_description
1 polymer ?
#
loop_
_entity_poly.entity_id
_entity_poly.type
_entity_poly.pdbx_seq_one_letter_code
_entity_poly.pdbx_strand_id
1 'polypeptide(L)'
;MKFNSNKFFKPTRDFNADDVLFSVLRQMDPQHPYHKVSQGNYEYFHDVGLDKLIKSVKKVDDYHVQFELNEPNAAFLADWGMDFASILSAEYGEAMLKKGTPENVDNWPVGTGPYALQQYKVDSQIRYIANPHYWEGEVPTKHLIFSITPNVETRLAKLQDQRVPDYSRAVAGTVPGD
;
A
#
# COMPACT_ATOMS: atom_id res chain seq x y z
N MET A 1 -4.30 3.56 -15.51
CA MET A 1 -3.23 2.98 -14.65
C MET A 1 -3.65 1.57 -14.28
N LYS A 2 -2.73 0.61 -14.25
CA LYS A 2 -3.07 -0.81 -14.00
C LYS A 2 -2.58 -1.27 -12.64
N PHE A 3 -3.44 -2.02 -11.95
CA PHE A 3 -3.04 -2.76 -10.77
C PHE A 3 -2.20 -3.99 -11.17
N ASN A 4 -1.24 -4.33 -10.33
CA ASN A 4 -0.56 -5.62 -10.39
C ASN A 4 -1.51 -6.76 -9.98
N SER A 5 -1.02 -8.01 -10.01
CA SER A 5 -1.81 -9.18 -9.62
C SER A 5 -1.08 -10.02 -8.59
N ASN A 6 -1.82 -10.83 -7.84
CA ASN A 6 -1.26 -11.81 -6.92
C ASN A 6 -1.92 -13.19 -7.14
N LYS A 7 -1.58 -14.18 -6.32
CA LYS A 7 -2.14 -15.54 -6.41
C LYS A 7 -3.64 -15.65 -6.08
N PHE A 8 -4.22 -14.64 -5.42
CA PHE A 8 -5.61 -14.62 -4.97
C PHE A 8 -6.53 -13.83 -5.90
N PHE A 9 -5.96 -12.92 -6.69
CA PHE A 9 -6.72 -11.96 -7.46
C PHE A 9 -5.95 -11.45 -8.68
N LYS A 10 -6.68 -11.33 -9.79
CA LYS A 10 -6.25 -10.69 -11.03
C LYS A 10 -7.23 -9.57 -11.34
N PRO A 11 -6.79 -8.30 -11.36
CA PRO A 11 -7.67 -7.16 -11.69
C PRO A 11 -8.33 -7.33 -13.06
N THR A 12 -9.59 -6.92 -13.16
CA THR A 12 -10.33 -6.94 -14.43
C THR A 12 -10.57 -5.55 -15.00
N ARG A 13 -10.39 -4.51 -14.18
CA ARG A 13 -10.44 -3.10 -14.61
C ARG A 13 -9.17 -2.33 -14.25
N ASP A 14 -9.00 -1.20 -14.92
CA ASP A 14 -7.99 -0.21 -14.58
C ASP A 14 -8.40 0.59 -13.32
N PHE A 15 -7.42 1.29 -12.75
CA PHE A 15 -7.62 2.25 -11.67
C PHE A 15 -8.65 3.32 -12.04
N ASN A 16 -9.54 3.64 -11.10
CA ASN A 16 -10.55 4.69 -11.21
C ASN A 16 -10.86 5.34 -9.84
N ALA A 17 -11.81 6.27 -9.82
CA ALA A 17 -12.24 6.98 -8.62
C ALA A 17 -12.76 6.06 -7.49
N ASP A 18 -13.30 4.88 -7.79
CA ASP A 18 -13.81 3.97 -6.77
C ASP A 18 -12.68 3.43 -5.87
N ASP A 19 -11.47 3.30 -6.41
CA ASP A 19 -10.27 2.89 -5.67
C ASP A 19 -9.83 3.95 -4.66
N VAL A 20 -9.93 5.23 -5.04
CA VAL A 20 -9.67 6.37 -4.15
C VAL A 20 -10.71 6.39 -3.04
N LEU A 21 -12.00 6.32 -3.38
CA LEU A 21 -13.08 6.31 -2.39
C LEU A 21 -12.91 5.16 -1.40
N PHE A 22 -12.63 3.95 -1.88
CA PHE A 22 -12.37 2.80 -1.01
C PHE A 22 -11.22 3.06 -0.03
N SER A 23 -10.10 3.61 -0.52
CA SER A 23 -8.90 3.84 0.28
C SER A 23 -9.09 4.89 1.36
N VAL A 24 -9.88 5.94 1.08
CA VAL A 24 -10.20 6.98 2.04
C VAL A 24 -11.29 6.52 3.01
N LEU A 25 -12.41 6.00 2.50
CA LEU A 25 -13.56 5.62 3.31
C LEU A 25 -13.26 4.46 4.25
N ARG A 26 -12.36 3.55 3.86
CA ARG A 26 -11.86 2.52 4.77
C ARG A 26 -11.30 3.11 6.08
N GLN A 27 -10.58 4.22 5.99
CA GLN A 27 -9.97 4.88 7.16
C GLN A 27 -10.98 5.80 7.87
N MET A 28 -11.80 6.52 7.10
CA MET A 28 -12.67 7.59 7.59
C MET A 28 -14.03 7.12 8.11
N ASP A 29 -14.67 6.14 7.47
CA ASP A 29 -16.05 5.73 7.77
C ASP A 29 -16.09 4.47 8.66
N PRO A 30 -16.54 4.58 9.93
CA PRO A 30 -16.65 3.44 10.84
C PRO A 30 -17.58 2.32 10.37
N GLN A 31 -18.48 2.60 9.42
CA GLN A 31 -19.40 1.63 8.83
C GLN A 31 -18.82 0.95 7.59
N HIS A 32 -17.70 1.43 7.05
CA HIS A 32 -17.08 0.81 5.90
C HIS A 32 -16.66 -0.64 6.24
N PRO A 33 -16.94 -1.64 5.38
CA PRO A 33 -16.68 -3.06 5.69
C PRO A 33 -15.21 -3.37 6.05
N TYR A 34 -14.29 -2.57 5.52
CA TYR A 34 -12.86 -2.69 5.81
C TYR A 34 -12.35 -1.91 7.03
N HIS A 35 -13.19 -1.07 7.65
CA HIS A 35 -12.72 -0.17 8.70
C HIS A 35 -12.10 -0.93 9.87
N LYS A 36 -12.68 -2.06 10.26
CA LYS A 36 -12.20 -2.89 11.39
C LYS A 36 -11.27 -4.03 10.98
N VAL A 37 -11.01 -4.20 9.68
CA VAL A 37 -10.14 -5.28 9.18
C VAL A 37 -8.71 -5.01 9.63
N SER A 38 -7.99 -6.05 10.03
CA SER A 38 -6.62 -5.97 10.53
C SER A 38 -6.44 -4.98 11.69
N GLN A 39 -7.36 -5.05 12.66
CA GLN A 39 -7.44 -4.19 13.86
C GLN A 39 -7.91 -2.75 13.61
N GLY A 40 -8.02 -2.31 12.35
CA GLY A 40 -8.60 -1.00 12.01
C GLY A 40 -7.85 0.19 12.59
N ASN A 41 -6.53 0.08 12.72
CA ASN A 41 -5.69 1.13 13.29
C ASN A 41 -5.15 2.05 12.19
N TYR A 42 -5.65 3.28 12.12
CA TYR A 42 -5.29 4.29 11.12
C TYR A 42 -4.56 5.48 11.77
N GLU A 43 -3.50 5.20 12.53
CA GLU A 43 -2.80 6.18 13.39
C GLU A 43 -2.46 7.49 12.67
N TYR A 44 -1.73 7.42 11.54
CA TYR A 44 -1.36 8.61 10.78
C TYR A 44 -2.58 9.42 10.30
N PHE A 45 -3.65 8.75 9.86
CA PHE A 45 -4.87 9.42 9.41
C PHE A 45 -5.53 10.23 10.54
N HIS A 46 -5.49 9.72 11.78
CA HIS A 46 -5.96 10.41 12.97
C HIS A 46 -4.99 11.47 13.47
N ASP A 47 -3.68 11.19 13.47
CA ASP A 47 -2.64 12.07 14.00
C ASP A 47 -2.52 13.37 13.21
N VAL A 48 -2.68 13.30 11.88
CA VAL A 48 -2.74 14.49 11.02
C VAL A 48 -4.16 15.11 10.96
N GLY A 49 -5.12 14.53 11.69
CA GLY A 49 -6.47 15.07 11.88
C GLY A 49 -7.40 14.96 10.67
N LEU A 50 -7.12 14.08 9.71
CA LEU A 50 -7.92 13.93 8.49
C LEU A 50 -9.33 13.39 8.77
N ASP A 51 -9.49 12.59 9.83
CA ASP A 51 -10.77 12.07 10.31
C ASP A 51 -11.76 13.18 10.71
N LYS A 52 -11.26 14.30 11.21
CA LYS A 52 -12.06 15.48 11.59
C LYS A 52 -12.11 16.51 10.47
N LEU A 53 -11.06 16.61 9.67
CA LEU A 53 -10.95 17.61 8.61
C LEU A 53 -11.83 17.27 7.40
N ILE A 54 -11.82 16.01 6.96
CA ILE A 54 -12.57 15.58 5.78
C ILE A 54 -14.04 15.44 6.16
N LYS A 55 -14.87 16.29 5.55
CA LYS A 55 -16.33 16.27 5.73
C LYS A 55 -16.97 15.22 4.85
N SER A 56 -16.57 15.14 3.58
CA SER A 56 -17.05 14.13 2.65
C SER A 56 -16.05 13.86 1.53
N VAL A 57 -16.09 12.65 0.99
CA VAL A 57 -15.40 12.28 -0.25
C VAL A 57 -16.44 11.70 -1.20
N LYS A 58 -16.48 12.21 -2.44
CA LYS A 58 -17.45 11.76 -3.44
C LYS A 58 -16.82 11.58 -4.81
N LYS A 59 -17.32 10.58 -5.52
CA LYS A 59 -17.03 10.37 -6.93
C LYS A 59 -17.82 11.38 -7.76
N VAL A 60 -17.12 12.20 -8.55
CA VAL A 60 -17.74 13.10 -9.53
C VAL A 60 -17.93 12.36 -10.86
N ASP A 61 -16.90 11.62 -11.28
CA ASP A 61 -16.94 10.64 -12.37
C ASP A 61 -15.81 9.60 -12.18
N ASP A 62 -15.52 8.78 -13.19
CA ASP A 62 -14.54 7.70 -13.10
C ASP A 62 -13.10 8.16 -12.84
N TYR A 63 -12.76 9.42 -13.09
CA TYR A 63 -11.40 9.96 -12.88
C TYR A 63 -11.36 11.25 -12.05
N HIS A 64 -12.50 11.68 -11.52
CA HIS A 64 -12.59 12.86 -10.66
C HIS A 64 -13.18 12.51 -9.29
N VAL A 65 -12.43 12.83 -8.25
CA VAL A 65 -12.85 12.71 -6.84
C VAL A 65 -12.86 14.10 -6.23
N GLN A 66 -13.92 14.41 -5.48
CA GLN A 66 -14.03 15.66 -4.76
C GLN A 66 -13.99 15.38 -3.26
N PHE A 67 -13.07 16.06 -2.58
CA PHE A 67 -13.03 16.16 -1.12
C PHE A 67 -13.71 17.47 -0.71
N GLU A 68 -14.58 17.39 0.29
CA GLU A 68 -15.12 18.52 1.01
C GLU A 68 -14.50 18.54 2.40
N LEU A 69 -13.94 19.69 2.79
CA LEU A 69 -13.29 19.86 4.11
C LEU A 69 -14.18 20.70 5.02
N ASN A 70 -14.10 20.46 6.33
CA ASN A 70 -14.81 21.27 7.33
C ASN A 70 -14.24 22.69 7.43
N GLU A 71 -12.95 22.86 7.12
CA GLU A 71 -12.26 24.15 7.09
C GLU A 71 -11.09 24.14 6.10
N PRO A 72 -10.62 25.32 5.62
CA PRO A 72 -9.42 25.39 4.79
C PRO A 72 -8.20 24.88 5.54
N ASN A 73 -7.40 24.01 4.91
CA ASN A 73 -6.18 23.47 5.51
C ASN A 73 -5.05 23.48 4.46
N ALA A 74 -3.96 24.17 4.78
CA ALA A 74 -2.81 24.33 3.89
C ALA A 74 -1.94 23.06 3.78
N ALA A 75 -1.97 22.19 4.79
CA ALA A 75 -1.22 20.94 4.83
C ALA A 75 -1.92 19.80 4.06
N PHE A 76 -3.23 19.92 3.80
CA PHE A 76 -4.05 18.85 3.21
C PHE A 76 -3.38 18.18 2.00
N LEU A 77 -2.89 18.95 1.02
CA LEU A 77 -2.23 18.38 -0.16
C LEU A 77 -0.90 17.68 0.17
N ALA A 78 -0.16 18.18 1.15
CA ALA A 78 1.10 17.58 1.59
C ALA A 78 0.86 16.24 2.31
N ASP A 79 -0.21 16.14 3.09
CA ASP A 79 -0.58 14.91 3.80
C ASP A 79 -0.87 13.75 2.81
N TRP A 80 -1.50 14.04 1.66
CA TRP A 80 -1.72 13.05 0.58
C TRP A 80 -0.45 12.63 -0.17
N GLY A 81 0.68 13.29 0.07
CA GLY A 81 1.99 12.87 -0.42
C GLY A 81 2.68 11.82 0.46
N MET A 82 2.12 11.51 1.63
CA MET A 82 2.69 10.56 2.59
C MET A 82 2.28 9.12 2.29
N ASP A 83 3.07 8.15 2.76
CA ASP A 83 2.88 6.73 2.43
C ASP A 83 1.52 6.15 2.86
N PHE A 84 0.95 6.61 3.99
CA PHE A 84 -0.35 6.15 4.51
C PHE A 84 -1.51 6.46 3.55
N ALA A 85 -1.33 7.44 2.67
CA ALA A 85 -2.33 7.90 1.71
C ALA A 85 -2.34 7.08 0.41
N SER A 86 -1.61 5.95 0.38
CA SER A 86 -1.56 5.02 -0.76
C SER A 86 -2.94 4.54 -1.19
N ILE A 87 -3.14 4.43 -2.52
CA ILE A 87 -4.41 3.97 -3.09
C ILE A 87 -4.44 2.46 -3.29
N LEU A 88 -5.42 1.82 -2.67
CA LEU A 88 -5.71 0.39 -2.70
C LEU A 88 -6.77 0.06 -3.78
N SER A 89 -6.81 -1.19 -4.23
CA SER A 89 -7.81 -1.66 -5.19
C SER A 89 -9.15 -1.97 -4.52
N ALA A 90 -10.20 -1.24 -4.89
CA ALA A 90 -11.56 -1.51 -4.45
C ALA A 90 -12.09 -2.84 -5.00
N GLU A 91 -11.73 -3.17 -6.26
CA GLU A 91 -12.08 -4.45 -6.89
C GLU A 91 -11.51 -5.64 -6.12
N TYR A 92 -10.25 -5.54 -5.68
CA TYR A 92 -9.63 -6.56 -4.84
C TYR A 92 -10.30 -6.65 -3.47
N GLY A 93 -10.60 -5.51 -2.86
CA GLY A 93 -11.33 -5.45 -1.59
C GLY A 93 -12.69 -6.16 -1.66
N GLU A 94 -13.49 -5.86 -2.68
CA GLU A 94 -14.77 -6.53 -2.89
C GLU A 94 -14.59 -8.05 -3.10
N ALA A 95 -13.60 -8.45 -3.91
CA ALA A 95 -13.33 -9.86 -4.17
C ALA A 95 -12.92 -10.62 -2.90
N MET A 96 -12.12 -10.03 -2.02
CA MET A 96 -11.68 -10.67 -0.78
C MET A 96 -12.78 -10.72 0.28
N LEU A 97 -13.60 -9.67 0.39
CA LEU A 97 -14.82 -9.70 1.22
C LEU A 97 -15.75 -10.83 0.81
N LYS A 98 -16.05 -10.97 -0.50
CA LYS A 98 -16.91 -12.05 -1.01
C LYS A 98 -16.34 -13.45 -0.72
N LYS A 99 -15.01 -13.58 -0.68
CA LYS A 99 -14.32 -14.83 -0.32
C LYS A 99 -14.20 -15.06 1.19
N GLY A 100 -14.64 -14.12 2.02
CA GLY A 100 -14.49 -14.20 3.48
C GLY A 100 -13.04 -14.12 3.95
N THR A 101 -12.15 -13.50 3.17
CA THR A 101 -10.72 -13.31 3.52
C THR A 101 -10.27 -11.85 3.37
N PRO A 102 -10.99 -10.87 3.95
CA PRO A 102 -10.70 -9.46 3.76
C PRO A 102 -9.26 -9.06 4.13
N GLU A 103 -8.66 -9.71 5.13
CA GLU A 103 -7.28 -9.53 5.57
C GLU A 103 -6.23 -9.76 4.47
N ASN A 104 -6.59 -10.44 3.37
CA ASN A 104 -5.69 -10.60 2.23
C ASN A 104 -5.40 -9.28 1.51
N VAL A 105 -6.24 -8.24 1.65
CA VAL A 105 -5.92 -6.91 1.11
C VAL A 105 -4.65 -6.34 1.74
N ASP A 106 -4.46 -6.58 3.04
CA ASP A 106 -3.32 -6.04 3.79
C ASP A 106 -2.09 -6.94 3.71
N ASN A 107 -2.30 -8.27 3.73
CA ASN A 107 -1.22 -9.25 3.73
C ASN A 107 -0.69 -9.60 2.33
N TRP A 108 -1.52 -9.45 1.30
CA TRP A 108 -1.20 -9.78 -0.09
C TRP A 108 -1.57 -8.61 -0.99
N PRO A 109 -0.81 -7.50 -0.91
CA PRO A 109 -1.21 -6.24 -1.50
C PRO A 109 -1.31 -6.33 -3.02
N VAL A 110 -2.33 -5.65 -3.55
CA VAL A 110 -2.51 -5.36 -4.97
C VAL A 110 -2.47 -3.85 -5.14
N GLY A 111 -1.52 -3.35 -5.93
CA GLY A 111 -1.24 -1.92 -6.08
C GLY A 111 -0.80 -1.55 -7.49
N THR A 112 -0.64 -0.25 -7.75
CA THR A 112 -0.23 0.31 -9.06
C THR A 112 1.28 0.62 -9.14
N GLY A 113 2.03 0.32 -8.07
CA GLY A 113 3.45 0.62 -7.96
C GLY A 113 4.37 -0.23 -8.87
N PRO A 114 5.69 0.04 -8.83
CA PRO A 114 6.67 -0.59 -9.70
C PRO A 114 6.93 -2.06 -9.40
N TYR A 115 6.59 -2.55 -8.21
CA TYR A 115 6.84 -3.93 -7.82
C TYR A 115 5.58 -4.60 -7.25
N ALA A 116 5.44 -5.90 -7.51
CA ALA A 116 4.38 -6.75 -6.97
C ALA A 116 4.98 -7.75 -5.98
N LEU A 117 4.30 -7.98 -4.85
CA LEU A 117 4.73 -8.98 -3.86
C LEU A 117 4.63 -10.39 -4.48
N GLN A 118 5.78 -11.08 -4.55
CA GLN A 118 5.85 -12.45 -5.02
C GLN A 118 5.83 -13.45 -3.87
N GLN A 119 6.60 -13.18 -2.81
CA GLN A 119 6.71 -14.07 -1.66
C GLN A 119 7.10 -13.28 -0.42
N TYR A 120 6.49 -13.65 0.71
CA TYR A 120 6.93 -13.24 2.03
C TYR A 120 7.28 -14.47 2.87
N LYS A 121 8.52 -14.52 3.37
CA LYS A 121 8.95 -15.50 4.37
C LYS A 121 9.37 -14.74 5.63
N VAL A 122 8.53 -14.87 6.66
CA VAL A 122 8.70 -14.22 7.97
C VAL A 122 10.13 -14.43 8.48
N ASP A 123 10.71 -13.37 9.04
CA ASP A 123 12.07 -13.29 9.60
C ASP A 123 13.23 -13.66 8.65
N SER A 124 12.94 -13.81 7.34
CA SER A 124 13.93 -14.29 6.38
C SER A 124 14.06 -13.38 5.16
N GLN A 125 13.01 -13.27 4.36
CA GLN A 125 13.08 -12.50 3.12
C GLN A 125 11.71 -12.05 2.60
N ILE A 126 11.71 -10.95 1.86
CA ILE A 126 10.58 -10.49 1.06
C ILE A 126 11.04 -10.43 -0.40
N ARG A 127 10.28 -11.03 -1.31
CA ARG A 127 10.57 -11.04 -2.74
C ARG A 127 9.49 -10.30 -3.49
N TYR A 128 9.92 -9.39 -4.34
CA TYR A 128 9.07 -8.70 -5.28
C TYR A 128 9.53 -8.95 -6.72
N ILE A 129 8.57 -8.84 -7.63
CA ILE A 129 8.79 -8.90 -9.08
C ILE A 129 8.36 -7.57 -9.70
N ALA A 130 9.10 -7.10 -10.71
CA ALA A 130 8.73 -5.90 -11.46
C ALA A 130 7.31 -5.99 -12.00
N ASN A 131 6.55 -4.89 -11.88
CA ASN A 131 5.26 -4.72 -12.52
C ASN A 131 5.48 -4.37 -14.00
N PRO A 132 5.16 -5.27 -14.95
CA PRO A 132 5.36 -5.00 -16.38
C PRO A 132 4.41 -3.92 -16.93
N HIS A 133 3.44 -3.47 -16.12
CA HIS A 133 2.47 -2.43 -16.47
C HIS A 133 2.61 -1.19 -15.57
N TYR A 134 3.79 -0.96 -15.01
CA TYR A 134 4.07 0.24 -14.23
C TYR A 134 3.92 1.48 -15.11
N TRP A 135 3.24 2.49 -14.57
CA TRP A 135 2.75 3.62 -15.35
C TRP A 135 3.82 4.70 -15.62
N GLU A 136 4.91 4.73 -14.85
CA GLU A 136 6.07 5.60 -15.13
C GLU A 136 7.12 4.96 -16.05
N GLY A 137 6.85 3.76 -16.58
CA GLY A 137 7.73 3.08 -17.53
C GLY A 137 8.37 1.81 -16.99
N GLU A 138 9.43 1.35 -17.68
CA GLU A 138 10.10 0.09 -17.36
C GLU A 138 10.83 0.17 -16.02
N VAL A 139 10.63 -0.84 -15.19
CA VAL A 139 11.29 -0.97 -13.89
C VAL A 139 12.70 -1.51 -14.12
N PRO A 140 13.77 -0.82 -13.64
CA PRO A 140 15.15 -1.16 -14.02
C PRO A 140 15.60 -2.58 -13.63
N THR A 141 14.99 -3.18 -12.62
CA THR A 141 15.34 -4.53 -12.14
C THR A 141 14.11 -5.43 -12.15
N LYS A 142 14.29 -6.69 -12.56
CA LYS A 142 13.20 -7.68 -12.60
C LYS A 142 12.79 -8.17 -11.21
N HIS A 143 13.73 -8.22 -10.28
CA HIS A 143 13.53 -8.75 -8.94
C HIS A 143 14.10 -7.80 -7.90
N LEU A 144 13.32 -7.58 -6.85
CA LEU A 144 13.74 -6.88 -5.65
C LEU A 144 13.61 -7.84 -4.47
N ILE A 145 14.71 -8.06 -3.75
CA ILE A 145 14.74 -9.01 -2.63
C ILE A 145 15.25 -8.29 -1.39
N PHE A 146 14.41 -8.26 -0.37
CA PHE A 146 14.79 -7.85 0.97
C PHE A 146 15.29 -9.06 1.74
N SER A 147 16.54 -9.04 2.21
CA SER A 147 17.03 -10.00 3.20
C SER A 147 16.85 -9.42 4.59
N ILE A 148 15.97 -10.00 5.40
CA ILE A 148 15.71 -9.56 6.76
C ILE A 148 16.92 -9.97 7.60
N THR A 149 17.72 -8.99 8.03
CA THR A 149 18.96 -9.23 8.80
C THR A 149 19.06 -8.16 9.90
N PRO A 150 18.49 -8.40 11.09
CA PRO A 150 18.43 -7.40 12.15
C PRO A 150 19.81 -7.01 12.71
N ASN A 151 20.75 -7.97 12.79
CA ASN A 151 22.10 -7.73 13.29
C ASN A 151 22.95 -6.92 12.29
N VAL A 152 23.53 -5.81 12.76
CA VAL A 152 24.33 -4.87 11.96
C VAL A 152 25.61 -5.50 11.42
N GLU A 153 26.35 -6.24 12.25
CA GLU A 153 27.60 -6.89 11.89
C GLU A 153 27.38 -7.93 10.79
N THR A 154 26.29 -8.71 10.88
CA THR A 154 25.87 -9.65 9.85
C THR A 154 25.52 -8.95 8.54
N ARG A 155 24.89 -7.76 8.58
CA ARG A 155 24.65 -6.95 7.37
C ARG A 155 25.96 -6.51 6.72
N LEU A 156 26.92 -6.04 7.52
CA LEU A 156 28.22 -5.60 7.04
C LEU A 156 29.01 -6.76 6.41
N ALA A 157 29.06 -7.91 7.08
CA ALA A 157 29.73 -9.10 6.56
C ALA A 157 29.12 -9.57 5.23
N LYS A 158 27.78 -9.58 5.12
CA LYS A 158 27.06 -9.93 3.89
C LYS A 158 27.36 -8.97 2.72
N LEU A 159 27.56 -7.68 3.00
CA LEU A 159 27.94 -6.68 2.01
C LEU A 159 29.39 -6.86 1.55
N GLN A 160 30.31 -7.09 2.48
CA GLN A 160 31.73 -7.30 2.19
C GLN A 160 31.99 -8.57 1.37
N ASP A 161 31.27 -9.65 1.67
CA ASP A 161 31.39 -10.93 0.96
C ASP A 161 30.65 -10.93 -0.41
N GLN A 162 30.13 -9.78 -0.86
CA GLN A 162 29.31 -9.62 -2.08
C GLN A 162 28.13 -10.60 -2.20
N ARG A 163 27.76 -11.29 -1.11
CA ARG A 163 26.59 -12.18 -1.06
C ARG A 163 25.28 -11.42 -1.12
N VAL A 164 25.34 -10.10 -0.95
CA VAL A 164 24.30 -9.16 -1.37
C VAL A 164 24.86 -8.45 -2.59
N PRO A 165 24.51 -8.88 -3.83
CA PRO A 165 24.74 -8.05 -5.00
C PRO A 165 24.02 -6.73 -4.76
N ASP A 166 24.56 -5.63 -5.27
CA ASP A 166 24.09 -4.26 -5.05
C ASP A 166 22.61 -4.09 -5.52
N TYR A 167 21.68 -4.51 -4.68
CA TYR A 167 20.24 -4.36 -4.85
C TYR A 167 19.84 -3.27 -3.89
N SER A 168 19.54 -2.09 -4.45
CA SER A 168 18.93 -0.90 -3.84
C SER A 168 18.63 -1.05 -2.34
N ARG A 169 19.46 -0.39 -1.52
CA ARG A 169 19.29 -0.27 -0.06
C ARG A 169 17.83 -0.03 0.29
N ALA A 170 17.18 -1.07 0.78
CA ALA A 170 15.96 -0.94 1.52
C ALA A 170 16.11 -1.83 2.75
N VAL A 171 16.64 -1.22 3.81
CA VAL A 171 16.67 -1.82 5.14
C VAL A 171 15.27 -1.59 5.69
N ALA A 172 14.45 -2.63 5.75
CA ALA A 172 13.19 -2.56 6.48
C ALA A 172 13.55 -2.29 7.96
N GLY A 173 13.30 -1.06 8.41
CA GLY A 173 13.34 -0.73 9.83
C GLY A 173 12.18 -1.45 10.52
N THR A 174 12.46 -2.08 11.65
CA THR A 174 11.41 -2.50 12.58
C THR A 174 10.72 -1.24 13.10
N VAL A 175 9.41 -1.12 12.91
CA VAL A 175 8.59 -0.19 13.69
C VAL A 175 8.74 -0.60 15.17
N PRO A 176 9.20 0.27 16.07
CA PRO A 176 9.28 -0.06 17.50
C PRO A 176 7.87 -0.12 18.08
N GLY A 177 7.52 -1.22 18.73
CA GLY A 177 6.20 -1.41 19.34
C GLY A 177 6.04 -2.78 19.99
N ASP A 178 6.94 -3.11 20.92
CA ASP A 178 6.68 -3.94 22.10
C ASP A 178 7.03 -3.08 23.33
#